data_AF-A0A6A5GTT8-F1
#
_entry.id   AF-A0A6A5GTT8-F1
#
_cell.length_a   1.000
_cell.length_b   1.000
_cell.length_c   1.000
_cell.angle_alpha   90.00
_cell.angle_beta   90.00
_cell.angle_gamma   90.00
#
_symmetry.space_group_name_H-M   'P 1'
#
loop_
_entity.id
_entity.type
_entity.pdbx_description
1 polymer ?
#
loop_
_entity_poly.entity_id
_entity_poly.type
_entity_poly.pdbx_seq_one_letter_code
_entity_poly.pdbx_strand_id
1 'polypeptide(L)'
;MSNLFKLVIFSGVEAQNTIEIESNEYLGRLDLIRLRSVKSRNSDSDARITSNEELCIDPSFIQLLAQSNIRYINQYSPLSYCELDKINNPSTYCTGKLSTINERCTRYIGDIIYSNPDIWDYSDINNYTKVPQNEIKKFQQFEIIFGSFVIEGSTLTNISMPNLREIYQVSAVYIGTASLGLGVAMKFRRNDFLKEVSFPNLKISHNSILLYRNGNLTTDADFCKKMTDGRKRMTLLGLDSEYDCRPYL
;
A
#
# COMPACT_ATOMS: atom_id res chain seq x y z
N MET A 1 -25.10 12.77 21.28
CA MET A 1 -24.45 13.98 20.74
C MET A 1 -22.97 13.64 20.55
N SER A 2 -22.49 13.52 19.32
CA SER A 2 -21.06 13.29 19.06
C SER A 2 -20.35 14.65 19.05
N ASN A 3 -19.45 14.87 20.01
CA ASN A 3 -18.56 16.03 19.99
C ASN A 3 -17.60 15.87 18.81
N LEU A 4 -17.88 16.59 17.72
CA LEU A 4 -17.10 16.54 16.51
C LEU A 4 -15.86 17.43 16.67
N PHE A 5 -14.71 16.84 17.00
CA PHE A 5 -13.45 17.57 17.03
C PHE A 5 -12.90 17.73 15.60
N LYS A 6 -12.78 18.98 15.16
CA LYS A 6 -12.22 19.34 13.85
C LYS A 6 -10.75 19.74 14.04
N LEU A 7 -9.82 18.82 13.86
CA LEU A 7 -8.41 19.17 13.75
C LEU A 7 -8.16 19.67 12.31
N VAL A 8 -7.94 20.98 12.15
CA VAL A 8 -7.45 21.56 10.90
C VAL A 8 -6.04 22.02 11.13
N ILE A 9 -5.08 21.28 10.56
CA ILE A 9 -3.67 21.67 10.63
C ILE A 9 -3.43 22.64 9.48
N PHE A 10 -3.28 23.93 9.80
CA PHE A 10 -2.83 24.95 8.86
C PHE A 10 -1.34 25.17 9.08
N SER A 11 -0.51 24.68 8.14
CA SER A 11 0.85 25.19 8.02
C SER A 11 0.76 26.58 7.39
N GLY A 12 1.15 27.62 8.14
CA GLY A 12 1.33 28.98 7.63
C GLY A 12 2.54 29.07 6.69
N VAL A 13 2.72 30.19 5.99
CA VAL A 13 3.87 30.39 5.08
C VAL A 13 5.23 30.29 5.82
N GLU A 14 5.21 30.53 7.13
CA GLU A 14 6.36 30.52 8.04
C GLU A 14 6.46 29.24 8.90
N ALA A 15 5.47 28.35 8.85
CA ALA A 15 5.57 27.10 9.61
C ALA A 15 6.67 26.25 8.97
N GLN A 16 7.59 25.71 9.79
CA GLN A 16 8.53 24.68 9.36
C GLN A 16 7.77 23.67 8.50
N ASN A 17 8.33 23.29 7.34
CA ASN A 17 7.64 22.57 6.25
C ASN A 17 7.21 21.13 6.63
N THR A 18 6.90 20.85 7.90
CA THR A 18 6.60 19.53 8.43
C THR A 18 5.43 19.63 9.39
N ILE A 19 4.36 18.92 9.08
CA ILE A 19 3.30 18.58 10.02
C ILE A 19 3.81 17.37 10.81
N GLU A 20 4.25 17.61 12.04
CA GLU A 20 4.62 16.54 12.94
C GLU A 20 3.38 16.04 13.69
N ILE A 21 3.15 14.74 13.58
CA ILE A 21 2.08 14.05 14.29
C ILE A 21 2.78 13.11 15.28
N GLU A 22 3.07 13.65 16.46
CA GLU A 22 3.65 12.90 17.57
C GLU A 22 2.57 12.09 18.26
N SER A 23 2.75 10.75 18.29
CA SER A 23 1.98 9.85 19.13
C SER A 23 1.85 10.38 20.56
N ASN A 24 0.61 10.59 21.00
CA ASN A 24 0.24 10.71 22.40
C ASN A 24 -1.01 9.86 22.64
N GLU A 25 -1.44 9.67 23.90
CA GLU A 25 -2.63 8.87 24.25
C GLU A 25 -3.90 9.28 23.44
N TYR A 26 -3.99 10.54 22.99
CA TYR A 26 -5.13 11.04 22.22
C TYR A 26 -5.11 10.62 20.74
N LEU A 27 -3.94 10.36 20.14
CA LEU A 27 -3.85 9.75 18.81
C LEU A 27 -4.10 8.24 18.83
N GLY A 28 -3.88 7.58 19.97
CA GLY A 28 -4.37 6.21 20.20
C GLY A 28 -5.89 6.10 20.24
N ARG A 29 -6.58 7.24 20.28
CA ARG A 29 -8.03 7.35 20.17
C ARG A 29 -8.48 8.01 18.87
N LEU A 30 -7.80 7.77 17.74
CA LEU A 30 -8.29 8.19 16.42
C LEU A 30 -9.68 7.61 16.07
N ASP A 31 -10.14 6.57 16.79
CA ASP A 31 -11.55 6.14 16.83
C ASP A 31 -12.51 7.25 17.28
N LEU A 32 -12.05 8.18 18.13
CA LEU A 32 -12.82 9.31 18.64
C LEU A 32 -12.64 10.60 17.82
N ILE A 33 -11.56 10.73 17.05
CA ILE A 33 -11.21 11.95 16.30
C ILE A 33 -11.27 11.67 14.79
N ARG A 34 -12.40 12.08 14.18
CA ARG A 34 -12.60 11.95 12.74
C ARG A 34 -11.95 13.11 11.98
N LEU A 35 -10.69 12.92 11.58
CA LEU A 35 -10.00 13.87 10.70
C LEU A 35 -10.75 13.96 9.36
N ARG A 36 -11.18 15.16 8.96
CA ARG A 36 -11.98 15.38 7.75
C ARG A 36 -11.19 15.89 6.55
N SER A 37 -10.13 16.65 6.81
CA SER A 37 -9.29 17.21 5.76
C SER A 37 -7.93 17.58 6.30
N VAL A 38 -6.90 17.32 5.50
CA VAL A 38 -5.56 17.90 5.70
C VAL A 38 -5.30 18.83 4.52
N LYS A 39 -4.98 20.09 4.81
CA LYS A 39 -4.70 21.11 3.80
C LYS A 39 -3.45 21.87 4.23
N SER A 40 -2.37 21.73 3.47
CA SER A 40 -1.28 22.68 3.55
C SER A 40 -1.48 23.80 2.51
N ARG A 41 -1.15 25.03 2.90
CA ARG A 41 -1.01 26.16 1.97
C ARG A 41 0.37 26.17 1.30
N ASN A 42 1.30 25.37 1.81
CA ASN A 42 2.64 25.20 1.29
C ASN A 42 2.74 23.83 0.60
N SER A 43 3.07 23.83 -0.70
CA SER A 43 3.23 22.61 -1.50
C SER A 43 4.41 21.75 -1.05
N ASP A 44 5.36 22.30 -0.29
CA ASP A 44 6.51 21.59 0.26
C ASP A 44 6.29 21.01 1.66
N SER A 45 5.07 21.09 2.19
CA SER A 45 4.79 20.51 3.50
C SER A 45 4.86 19.00 3.47
N ASP A 46 5.64 18.42 4.36
CA ASP A 46 5.71 16.99 4.63
C ASP A 46 4.84 16.64 5.85
N ALA A 47 4.39 15.39 5.94
CA ALA A 47 3.80 14.83 7.15
C ALA A 47 4.77 13.82 7.74
N ARG A 48 5.00 13.90 9.05
CA ARG A 48 5.81 12.94 9.78
C ARG A 48 4.94 12.21 10.78
N ILE A 49 4.96 10.87 10.71
CA ILE A 49 4.28 10.01 11.67
C ILE A 49 5.35 9.30 12.50
N THR A 50 5.38 9.60 13.79
CA THR A 50 6.24 8.95 14.79
C THR A 50 5.37 8.21 15.79
N SER A 51 5.62 6.91 15.91
CA SER A 51 4.84 6.03 16.79
C SER A 51 5.75 5.35 17.82
N ASN A 52 5.25 5.25 19.04
CA ASN A 52 5.62 4.20 19.98
C ASN A 52 4.82 2.93 19.65
N GLU A 53 5.32 1.76 20.07
CA GLU A 53 4.89 0.44 19.56
C GLU A 53 3.41 0.08 19.83
N GLU A 54 2.71 0.83 20.69
CA GLU A 54 1.33 0.53 21.11
C GLU A 54 0.24 1.18 20.23
N LEU A 55 0.58 2.09 19.32
CA LEU A 55 -0.41 2.74 18.47
C LEU A 55 -0.74 1.95 17.21
N CYS A 56 -2.04 1.87 16.93
CA CYS A 56 -2.58 1.47 15.64
C CYS A 56 -3.18 2.68 14.90
N ILE A 57 -3.31 2.59 13.58
CA ILE A 57 -3.80 3.64 12.69
C ILE A 57 -5.15 3.27 12.10
N ASP A 58 -6.09 4.22 12.13
CA ASP A 58 -7.32 4.11 11.37
C ASP A 58 -7.02 4.24 9.85
N PRO A 59 -7.44 3.29 9.00
CA PRO A 59 -7.26 3.35 7.55
C PRO A 59 -7.67 4.68 6.90
N SER A 60 -8.73 5.31 7.41
CA SER A 60 -9.21 6.59 6.87
C SER A 60 -8.24 7.75 7.10
N PHE A 61 -7.41 7.70 8.14
CA PHE A 61 -6.42 8.72 8.45
C PHE A 61 -5.30 8.72 7.39
N ILE A 62 -4.69 7.57 7.10
CA ILE A 62 -3.63 7.49 6.10
C ILE A 62 -4.15 7.80 4.69
N GLN A 63 -5.37 7.35 4.38
CA GLN A 63 -6.03 7.66 3.12
C GLN A 63 -6.18 9.17 2.94
N LEU A 64 -6.64 9.87 3.98
CA LEU A 64 -6.81 11.32 3.95
C LEU A 64 -5.49 12.06 3.78
N LEU A 65 -4.43 11.64 4.48
CA LEU A 65 -3.09 12.20 4.32
C LEU A 65 -2.58 12.02 2.90
N ALA A 66 -2.68 10.82 2.35
CA ALA A 66 -2.18 10.50 1.02
C ALA A 66 -2.95 11.23 -0.10
N GLN A 67 -4.24 11.46 0.09
CA GLN A 67 -5.09 12.22 -0.85
C GLN A 67 -4.89 13.75 -0.75
N SER A 68 -4.22 14.24 0.30
CA SER A 68 -3.95 15.67 0.50
C SER A 68 -2.87 16.22 -0.44
N ASN A 69 -2.62 17.54 -0.36
CA ASN A 69 -1.57 18.23 -1.10
C ASN A 69 -0.20 18.25 -0.39
N ILE A 70 -0.02 17.48 0.68
CA ILE A 70 1.29 17.31 1.34
C ILE A 70 2.29 16.75 0.31
N ARG A 71 3.57 17.11 0.39
CA ARG A 71 4.63 16.60 -0.49
C ARG A 71 5.02 15.18 -0.14
N TYR A 72 5.43 14.91 1.10
CA TYR A 72 5.89 13.59 1.53
C TYR A 72 5.19 13.09 2.80
N ILE A 73 5.07 11.76 2.96
CA ILE A 73 4.62 11.12 4.20
C ILE A 73 5.80 10.29 4.74
N ASN A 74 6.47 10.83 5.76
CA ASN A 74 7.61 10.20 6.43
C ASN A 74 7.11 9.28 7.54
N GLN A 75 7.52 8.02 7.45
CA GLN A 75 7.25 7.00 8.44
C GLN A 75 8.59 6.41 8.91
N TYR A 76 8.97 6.67 10.16
CA TYR A 76 10.25 6.23 10.74
C TYR A 76 10.17 4.90 11.52
N SER A 77 8.96 4.49 11.90
CA SER A 77 8.70 3.25 12.63
C SER A 77 7.61 2.46 11.91
N PRO A 78 7.62 1.11 11.97
CA PRO A 78 6.48 0.32 11.53
C PRO A 78 5.21 0.77 12.26
N LEU A 79 4.12 0.92 11.52
CA LEU A 79 2.79 1.21 12.06
C LEU A 79 1.95 -0.05 11.88
N SER A 80 0.80 -0.11 12.53
CA SER A 80 -0.19 -1.16 12.29
C SER A 80 -1.54 -0.52 12.01
N TYR A 81 -2.40 -1.18 11.23
CA TYR A 81 -3.80 -0.76 11.16
C TYR A 81 -4.55 -1.25 12.39
N CYS A 82 -5.49 -0.45 12.89
CA CYS A 82 -6.33 -0.84 14.00
C CYS A 82 -7.24 -2.03 13.64
N GLU A 83 -7.53 -2.85 14.65
CA GLU A 83 -8.54 -3.91 14.58
C GLU A 83 -9.93 -3.31 14.29
N LEU A 84 -10.83 -4.11 13.72
CA LEU A 84 -12.15 -3.64 13.27
C LEU A 84 -12.99 -2.99 14.38
N ASP A 85 -12.87 -3.44 15.63
CA ASP A 85 -13.58 -2.86 16.78
C ASP A 85 -13.08 -1.44 17.15
N LYS A 86 -11.90 -1.06 16.67
CA LYS A 86 -11.21 0.21 16.98
C LYS A 86 -11.17 1.19 15.81
N ILE A 87 -11.72 0.84 14.63
CA ILE A 87 -11.75 1.75 13.47
C ILE A 87 -13.11 2.44 13.31
N ASN A 88 -13.08 3.63 12.71
CA ASN A 88 -14.30 4.33 12.32
C ASN A 88 -15.00 3.63 11.15
N ASN A 89 -16.32 3.39 11.29
CA ASN A 89 -17.18 2.74 10.28
C ASN A 89 -16.65 1.36 9.84
N PRO A 90 -16.50 0.40 10.77
CA PRO A 90 -15.84 -0.87 10.49
C PRO A 90 -16.55 -1.74 9.45
N SER A 91 -17.87 -1.58 9.29
CA SER A 91 -18.66 -2.25 8.26
C SER A 91 -18.26 -1.90 6.82
N THR A 92 -17.45 -0.85 6.63
CA THR A 92 -16.93 -0.45 5.31
C THR A 92 -15.77 -1.33 4.86
N TYR A 93 -15.14 -2.07 5.78
CA TYR A 93 -13.92 -2.81 5.53
C TYR A 93 -14.14 -4.32 5.72
N CYS A 94 -13.35 -5.11 5.01
CA CYS A 94 -13.17 -6.53 5.34
C CYS A 94 -11.71 -6.80 5.73
N THR A 95 -11.52 -7.85 6.51
CA THR A 95 -10.20 -8.35 6.92
C THR A 95 -10.25 -9.89 7.00
N GLY A 96 -9.09 -10.52 7.22
CA GLY A 96 -8.95 -11.97 7.32
C GLY A 96 -8.63 -12.66 5.99
N LYS A 97 -8.83 -13.99 5.94
CA LYS A 97 -8.47 -14.83 4.79
C LYS A 97 -9.30 -14.48 3.55
N LEU A 98 -8.66 -14.30 2.39
CA LEU A 98 -9.32 -13.92 1.14
C LEU A 98 -10.44 -14.88 0.73
N SER A 99 -10.26 -16.18 0.94
CA SER A 99 -11.27 -17.22 0.68
C SER A 99 -12.57 -17.06 1.47
N THR A 100 -12.58 -16.35 2.60
CA THR A 100 -13.77 -16.16 3.46
C THR A 100 -14.42 -14.78 3.32
N ILE A 101 -13.82 -13.87 2.55
CA ILE A 101 -14.30 -12.50 2.43
C ILE A 101 -15.57 -12.44 1.58
N ASN A 102 -16.54 -11.64 2.01
CA ASN A 102 -17.77 -11.36 1.26
C ASN A 102 -17.45 -10.80 -0.14
N GLU A 103 -18.14 -11.27 -1.18
CA GLU A 103 -17.99 -10.81 -2.57
C GLU A 103 -18.30 -9.32 -2.77
N ARG A 104 -19.06 -8.70 -1.86
CA ARG A 104 -19.35 -7.27 -1.91
C ARG A 104 -18.25 -6.40 -1.29
N CYS A 105 -17.23 -6.99 -0.69
CA CYS A 105 -16.16 -6.20 -0.09
C CYS A 105 -15.22 -5.63 -1.16
N THR A 106 -15.10 -4.29 -1.17
CA THR A 106 -14.18 -3.57 -2.06
C THR A 106 -13.03 -2.89 -1.32
N ARG A 107 -13.04 -2.88 0.01
CA ARG A 107 -12.00 -2.24 0.85
C ARG A 107 -11.43 -3.24 1.84
N TYR A 108 -10.18 -3.64 1.62
CA TYR A 108 -9.54 -4.70 2.40
C TYR A 108 -8.48 -4.14 3.36
N ILE A 109 -8.46 -4.64 4.59
CA ILE A 109 -7.39 -4.40 5.58
C ILE A 109 -6.66 -5.72 5.79
N GLY A 110 -5.39 -5.75 5.38
CA GLY A 110 -4.52 -6.92 5.50
C GLY A 110 -3.52 -7.01 4.35
N ASP A 111 -2.47 -7.79 4.58
CA ASP A 111 -1.50 -8.13 3.54
C ASP A 111 -1.98 -9.34 2.74
N ILE A 112 -1.82 -9.28 1.42
CA ILE A 112 -2.10 -10.35 0.48
C ILE A 112 -0.76 -10.88 0.00
N ILE A 113 -0.36 -12.03 0.55
CA ILE A 113 0.98 -12.59 0.34
C ILE A 113 0.87 -14.01 -0.20
N TYR A 114 1.40 -14.20 -1.41
CA TYR A 114 1.65 -15.50 -2.00
C TYR A 114 3.14 -15.60 -2.24
N SER A 115 3.84 -16.34 -1.39
CA SER A 115 5.29 -16.48 -1.50
C SER A 115 5.71 -17.87 -1.07
N ASN A 116 6.75 -18.39 -1.73
CA ASN A 116 7.50 -19.54 -1.27
C ASN A 116 8.94 -19.08 -0.96
N PRO A 117 9.41 -19.14 0.29
CA PRO A 117 10.74 -18.69 0.67
C PRO A 117 11.88 -19.48 0.01
N ASP A 118 11.61 -20.65 -0.56
CA ASP A 118 12.61 -21.55 -1.15
C ASP A 118 12.91 -21.25 -2.63
N ILE A 119 12.34 -20.18 -3.21
CA ILE A 119 12.58 -19.80 -4.62
C ILE A 119 13.91 -19.05 -4.73
N TRP A 120 15.01 -19.82 -4.71
CA TRP A 120 16.37 -19.32 -4.93
C TRP A 120 16.91 -19.68 -6.31
N ASP A 121 16.46 -20.81 -6.89
CA ASP A 121 17.04 -21.40 -8.10
C ASP A 121 16.03 -21.52 -9.26
N TYR A 122 16.50 -21.29 -10.48
CA TYR A 122 15.68 -21.16 -11.71
C TYR A 122 14.99 -22.46 -12.15
N SER A 123 15.31 -23.61 -11.55
CA SER A 123 15.03 -24.93 -12.12
C SER A 123 13.84 -25.69 -11.53
N ASP A 124 13.26 -25.27 -10.40
CA ASP A 124 12.20 -26.06 -9.75
C ASP A 124 10.81 -25.45 -9.86
N ILE A 125 10.17 -25.67 -11.02
CA ILE A 125 8.77 -25.30 -11.28
C ILE A 125 7.80 -25.92 -10.24
N ASN A 126 8.17 -27.03 -9.59
CA ASN A 126 7.28 -27.67 -8.60
C ASN A 126 7.16 -26.87 -7.30
N ASN A 127 8.12 -25.97 -7.02
CA ASN A 127 8.12 -25.12 -5.83
C ASN A 127 7.42 -23.78 -6.05
N TYR A 128 6.78 -23.58 -7.19
CA TYR A 128 6.08 -22.33 -7.46
C TYR A 128 4.85 -22.16 -6.57
N THR A 129 4.65 -20.93 -6.10
CA THR A 129 3.50 -20.55 -5.30
C THR A 129 2.23 -20.63 -6.13
N LYS A 130 1.27 -21.42 -5.66
CA LYS A 130 -0.07 -21.52 -6.25
C LYS A 130 -0.95 -20.39 -5.73
N VAL A 131 -1.47 -19.58 -6.65
CA VAL A 131 -2.48 -18.55 -6.34
C VAL A 131 -3.86 -19.08 -6.74
N PRO A 132 -4.77 -19.33 -5.79
CA PRO A 132 -6.09 -19.89 -6.10
C PRO A 132 -6.93 -18.96 -6.98
N GLN A 133 -7.58 -19.51 -8.01
CA GLN A 133 -8.38 -18.73 -8.97
C GLN A 133 -9.53 -17.95 -8.32
N ASN A 134 -10.15 -18.51 -7.28
CA ASN A 134 -11.17 -17.81 -6.50
C ASN A 134 -10.60 -16.60 -5.75
N GLU A 135 -9.37 -16.68 -5.25
CA GLU A 135 -8.70 -15.55 -4.58
C GLU A 135 -8.20 -14.50 -5.58
N ILE A 136 -7.83 -14.90 -6.80
CA ILE A 136 -7.54 -13.96 -7.91
C ILE A 136 -8.74 -13.06 -8.17
N LYS A 137 -9.94 -13.63 -8.28
CA LYS A 137 -11.18 -12.87 -8.43
C LYS A 137 -11.42 -11.92 -7.25
N LYS A 138 -11.06 -12.33 -6.03
CA LYS A 138 -11.21 -11.48 -4.83
C LYS A 138 -10.32 -10.27 -4.89
N PHE A 139 -9.02 -10.43 -5.11
CA PHE A 139 -8.15 -9.25 -5.13
C PHE A 139 -8.42 -8.35 -6.36
N GLN A 140 -8.94 -8.90 -7.46
CA GLN A 140 -9.41 -8.13 -8.62
C GLN A 140 -10.62 -7.23 -8.32
N GLN A 141 -11.42 -7.55 -7.30
CA GLN A 141 -12.60 -6.80 -6.90
C GLN A 141 -12.28 -5.60 -5.99
N PHE A 142 -11.10 -5.61 -5.34
CA PHE A 142 -10.76 -4.58 -4.38
C PHE A 142 -10.49 -3.24 -5.08
N GLU A 143 -11.15 -2.21 -4.57
CA GLU A 143 -10.90 -0.83 -4.93
C GLU A 143 -9.78 -0.24 -4.08
N ILE A 144 -9.68 -0.63 -2.82
CA ILE A 144 -8.70 -0.09 -1.87
C ILE A 144 -8.12 -1.20 -1.00
N ILE A 145 -6.80 -1.20 -0.86
CA ILE A 145 -6.06 -2.13 0.00
C ILE A 145 -5.27 -1.35 1.06
N PHE A 146 -5.51 -1.67 2.32
CA PHE A 146 -4.76 -1.21 3.47
C PHE A 146 -3.84 -2.34 3.92
N GLY A 147 -2.67 -2.40 3.30
CA GLY A 147 -1.70 -3.49 3.42
C GLY A 147 -0.89 -3.59 2.14
N SER A 148 -0.28 -4.75 1.96
CA SER A 148 0.69 -5.00 0.88
C SER A 148 0.22 -6.12 -0.02
N PHE A 149 0.61 -6.07 -1.29
CA PHE A 149 0.29 -7.12 -2.27
C PHE A 149 1.56 -7.75 -2.84
N VAL A 150 1.80 -9.00 -2.47
CA VAL A 150 3.06 -9.69 -2.74
C VAL A 150 2.81 -11.02 -3.42
N ILE A 151 3.44 -11.21 -4.58
CA ILE A 151 3.43 -12.50 -5.30
C ILE A 151 4.88 -12.85 -5.67
N GLU A 152 5.38 -13.95 -5.12
CA GLU A 152 6.71 -14.48 -5.38
C GLU A 152 6.69 -15.91 -5.95
N GLY A 153 7.39 -16.09 -7.07
CA GLY A 153 7.51 -17.33 -7.84
C GLY A 153 6.19 -18.03 -8.07
N SER A 154 5.25 -17.34 -8.70
CA SER A 154 3.98 -17.92 -9.15
C SER A 154 4.02 -18.27 -10.64
N THR A 155 3.12 -19.17 -11.03
CA THR A 155 2.91 -19.54 -12.44
C THR A 155 1.91 -18.61 -13.14
N LEU A 156 1.55 -17.48 -12.51
CA LEU A 156 0.63 -16.51 -13.11
C LEU A 156 1.26 -15.90 -14.35
N THR A 157 0.50 -15.87 -15.43
CA THR A 157 0.91 -15.23 -16.68
C THR A 157 0.53 -13.76 -16.75
N ASN A 158 -0.44 -13.34 -15.96
CA ASN A 158 -0.88 -11.97 -15.83
C ASN A 158 -1.27 -11.67 -14.39
N ILE A 159 -1.07 -10.42 -13.98
CA ILE A 159 -1.59 -9.87 -12.74
C ILE A 159 -2.31 -8.58 -13.08
N SER A 160 -3.61 -8.57 -12.92
CA SER A 160 -4.45 -7.39 -13.15
C SER A 160 -5.33 -7.14 -11.94
N MET A 161 -5.41 -5.88 -11.50
CA MET A 161 -6.38 -5.44 -10.49
C MET A 161 -7.13 -4.24 -11.07
N PRO A 162 -8.12 -4.49 -11.94
CA PRO A 162 -8.74 -3.43 -12.74
C PRO A 162 -9.52 -2.44 -11.88
N ASN A 163 -10.04 -2.88 -10.73
CA ASN A 163 -10.79 -2.01 -9.82
C ASN A 163 -9.90 -1.29 -8.82
N LEU A 164 -8.63 -1.66 -8.66
CA LEU A 164 -7.77 -1.10 -7.64
C LEU A 164 -7.48 0.38 -7.94
N ARG A 165 -7.80 1.23 -6.97
CA ARG A 165 -7.64 2.69 -7.02
C ARG A 165 -6.56 3.16 -6.08
N GLU A 166 -6.43 2.53 -4.92
CA GLU A 166 -5.52 3.00 -3.88
C GLU A 166 -4.94 1.82 -3.09
N ILE A 167 -3.64 1.88 -2.79
CA ILE A 167 -2.98 0.93 -1.88
C ILE A 167 -2.15 1.69 -0.85
N TYR A 168 -2.26 1.25 0.40
CA TYR A 168 -1.66 1.88 1.57
C TYR A 168 -0.88 0.88 2.40
N GLN A 169 0.45 0.84 2.22
CA GLN A 169 1.33 0.08 3.10
C GLN A 169 1.90 0.99 4.19
N VAL A 170 1.62 0.65 5.45
CA VAL A 170 2.18 1.30 6.65
C VAL A 170 2.76 0.30 7.64
N SER A 171 2.56 -1.00 7.44
CA SER A 171 3.06 -2.04 8.34
C SER A 171 4.25 -2.76 7.74
N ALA A 172 5.28 -3.04 8.52
CA ALA A 172 6.36 -3.90 8.04
C ALA A 172 5.79 -5.26 7.64
N VAL A 173 6.11 -5.72 6.43
CA VAL A 173 5.65 -7.00 5.91
C VAL A 173 6.72 -8.04 6.16
N TYR A 174 6.31 -9.21 6.64
CA TYR A 174 7.19 -10.34 6.88
C TYR A 174 6.83 -11.50 5.94
N ILE A 175 7.82 -12.04 5.23
CA ILE A 175 7.71 -13.31 4.51
C ILE A 175 8.56 -14.33 5.27
N GLY A 176 7.90 -15.24 6.00
CA GLY A 176 8.60 -16.13 6.92
C GLY A 176 9.31 -15.32 8.01
N THR A 177 10.63 -15.45 8.11
CA THR A 177 11.49 -14.68 9.04
C THR A 177 12.10 -13.43 8.43
N ALA A 178 11.96 -13.22 7.11
CA ALA A 178 12.56 -12.10 6.42
C ALA A 178 11.58 -10.92 6.35
N SER A 179 12.01 -9.74 6.81
CA SER A 179 11.27 -8.50 6.54
C SER A 179 11.44 -8.12 5.07
N LEU A 180 10.35 -7.79 4.40
CA LEU A 180 10.36 -7.13 3.10
C LEU A 180 10.83 -5.67 3.18
N GLY A 181 10.95 -5.13 4.39
CA GLY A 181 11.21 -3.73 4.66
C GLY A 181 9.94 -2.89 4.77
N LEU A 182 10.09 -1.69 5.34
CA LEU A 182 9.11 -0.63 5.19
C LEU A 182 9.17 -0.10 3.75
N GLY A 183 8.04 0.32 3.19
CA GLY A 183 8.04 1.05 1.93
C GLY A 183 7.77 0.22 0.67
N VAL A 184 7.12 -0.93 0.78
CA VAL A 184 6.76 -1.78 -0.37
C VAL A 184 5.26 -2.04 -0.37
N ALA A 185 4.51 -1.29 -1.18
CA ALA A 185 3.09 -1.51 -1.36
C ALA A 185 2.82 -2.78 -2.18
N MET A 186 3.63 -3.01 -3.21
CA MET A 186 3.50 -4.17 -4.07
C MET A 186 4.85 -4.77 -4.39
N LYS A 187 4.91 -6.11 -4.46
CA LYS A 187 6.11 -6.83 -4.89
C LYS A 187 5.75 -8.02 -5.76
N PHE A 188 6.35 -8.05 -6.95
CA PHE A 188 6.29 -9.17 -7.88
C PHE A 188 7.71 -9.64 -8.14
N ARG A 189 8.04 -10.81 -7.62
CA ARG A 189 9.40 -11.36 -7.69
C ARG A 189 9.41 -12.75 -8.28
N ARG A 190 10.35 -13.05 -9.19
CA ARG A 190 10.56 -14.41 -9.71
C ARG A 190 9.33 -15.05 -10.36
N ASN A 191 8.37 -14.26 -10.83
CA ASN A 191 7.22 -14.80 -11.54
C ASN A 191 7.60 -15.01 -13.01
N ASP A 192 8.32 -16.09 -13.30
CA ASP A 192 8.96 -16.26 -14.61
C ASP A 192 7.96 -16.45 -15.75
N PHE A 193 6.72 -16.83 -15.46
CA PHE A 193 5.63 -16.91 -16.44
C PHE A 193 4.88 -15.60 -16.65
N LEU A 194 5.09 -14.61 -15.78
CA LEU A 194 4.38 -13.33 -15.78
C LEU A 194 4.79 -12.51 -17.00
N LYS A 195 3.81 -12.14 -17.82
CA LYS A 195 4.00 -11.34 -19.04
C LYS A 195 3.42 -9.94 -18.91
N GLU A 196 2.42 -9.77 -18.05
CA GLU A 196 1.70 -8.50 -17.91
C GLU A 196 1.35 -8.20 -16.45
N VAL A 197 1.55 -6.95 -16.06
CA VAL A 197 1.05 -6.37 -14.81
C VAL A 197 0.24 -5.12 -15.15
N SER A 198 -1.00 -5.03 -14.65
CA SER A 198 -1.92 -3.95 -15.04
C SER A 198 -2.79 -3.45 -13.88
N PHE A 199 -2.73 -2.14 -13.62
CA PHE A 199 -3.53 -1.44 -12.61
C PHE A 199 -4.13 -0.16 -13.20
N PRO A 200 -5.07 -0.27 -14.16
CA PRO A 200 -5.52 0.85 -14.98
C PRO A 200 -6.19 1.98 -14.19
N ASN A 201 -6.77 1.67 -13.03
CA ASN A 201 -7.47 2.66 -12.20
C ASN A 201 -6.68 3.11 -10.96
N LEU A 202 -5.42 2.66 -10.80
CA LEU A 202 -4.59 2.97 -9.64
C LEU A 202 -4.18 4.44 -9.67
N LYS A 203 -4.58 5.19 -8.65
CA LYS A 203 -4.31 6.63 -8.48
C LYS A 203 -3.32 6.90 -7.36
N ILE A 204 -3.31 6.07 -6.32
CA ILE A 204 -2.41 6.22 -5.18
C ILE A 204 -1.73 4.88 -4.90
N SER A 205 -0.40 4.89 -4.91
CA SER A 205 0.41 3.79 -4.39
C SER A 205 1.29 4.37 -3.29
N HIS A 206 0.89 4.22 -2.04
CA HIS A 206 1.70 4.72 -0.92
C HIS A 206 2.91 3.80 -0.74
N ASN A 207 4.08 4.29 -1.15
CA ASN A 207 5.38 3.61 -1.22
C ASN A 207 5.68 2.91 -2.57
N SER A 208 6.54 1.88 -2.55
CA SER A 208 7.16 1.33 -3.76
C SER A 208 6.36 0.18 -4.38
N ILE A 209 6.43 0.06 -5.70
CA ILE A 209 6.04 -1.12 -6.47
C ILE A 209 7.31 -1.77 -7.01
N LEU A 210 7.61 -2.98 -6.53
CA LEU A 210 8.82 -3.69 -6.88
C LEU A 210 8.55 -4.79 -7.90
N LEU A 211 9.25 -4.70 -9.04
CA LEU A 211 9.27 -5.71 -10.08
C LEU A 211 10.69 -6.26 -10.14
N TYR A 212 10.90 -7.47 -9.61
CA TYR A 212 12.25 -7.99 -9.39
C TYR A 212 12.43 -9.37 -10.00
N ARG A 213 13.32 -9.47 -10.99
CA ARG A 213 13.68 -10.75 -11.62
C ARG A 213 12.48 -11.57 -12.12
N ASN A 214 11.52 -10.94 -12.80
CA ASN A 214 10.42 -11.66 -13.46
C ASN A 214 10.86 -12.00 -14.89
N GLY A 215 11.07 -13.29 -15.21
CA GLY A 215 11.74 -13.70 -16.45
C GLY A 215 11.08 -13.24 -17.76
N ASN A 216 9.75 -13.20 -17.84
CA ASN A 216 9.01 -12.88 -19.08
C ASN A 216 8.28 -11.53 -19.05
N LEU A 217 8.42 -10.73 -17.97
CA LEU A 217 7.72 -9.46 -17.85
C LEU A 217 8.50 -8.38 -18.60
N THR A 218 7.91 -7.85 -19.67
CA THR A 218 8.52 -6.72 -20.39
C THR A 218 8.26 -5.42 -19.64
N THR A 219 9.33 -4.71 -19.28
CA THR A 219 9.28 -3.44 -18.52
C THR A 219 9.95 -2.31 -19.28
N ASP A 220 9.42 -1.97 -20.45
CA ASP A 220 9.91 -0.89 -21.33
C ASP A 220 9.39 0.50 -20.93
N ALA A 221 9.72 1.52 -21.75
CA ALA A 221 9.28 2.90 -21.53
C ALA A 221 7.74 3.06 -21.55
N ASP A 222 7.05 2.29 -22.38
CA ASP A 222 5.59 2.35 -22.47
C ASP A 222 4.94 1.70 -21.25
N PHE A 223 5.52 0.62 -20.74
CA PHE A 223 5.18 0.05 -19.44
C PHE A 223 5.37 1.09 -18.32
N CYS A 224 6.54 1.73 -18.23
CA CYS A 224 6.79 2.76 -17.21
C CYS A 224 5.76 3.89 -17.27
N LYS A 225 5.48 4.44 -18.47
CA LYS A 225 4.45 5.48 -18.65
C LYS A 225 3.08 5.02 -18.18
N LYS A 226 2.60 3.86 -18.66
CA LYS A 226 1.31 3.28 -18.22
C LYS A 226 1.27 3.08 -16.71
N MET A 227 2.41 2.76 -16.12
CA MET A 227 2.54 2.45 -14.70
C MET A 227 2.86 3.65 -13.80
N THR A 228 3.00 4.85 -14.35
CA THR A 228 3.34 6.06 -13.59
C THR A 228 2.35 7.19 -13.86
N ASP A 229 1.72 7.20 -15.03
CA ASP A 229 0.82 8.27 -15.46
C ASP A 229 -0.32 8.53 -14.45
N GLY A 230 -0.39 9.78 -13.98
CA GLY A 230 -1.39 10.26 -13.03
C GLY A 230 -1.33 9.66 -11.61
N ARG A 231 -0.29 8.89 -11.27
CA ARG A 231 -0.17 8.22 -9.96
C ARG A 231 0.49 9.10 -8.93
N LYS A 232 -0.04 9.10 -7.71
CA LYS A 232 0.51 9.83 -6.55
C LYS A 232 1.15 8.87 -5.55
N ARG A 233 2.10 9.41 -4.77
CA ARG A 233 2.74 8.77 -3.60
C ARG A 233 3.65 7.58 -3.90
N MET A 234 3.82 7.23 -5.17
CA MET A 234 4.72 6.17 -5.59
C MET A 234 6.17 6.66 -5.48
N THR A 235 6.94 6.03 -4.60
CA THR A 235 8.34 6.40 -4.36
C THR A 235 9.29 5.73 -5.35
N LEU A 236 8.92 4.55 -5.83
CA LEU A 236 9.74 3.74 -6.72
C LEU A 236 8.86 2.77 -7.51
N LEU A 237 9.19 2.60 -8.79
CA LEU A 237 8.70 1.51 -9.64
C LEU A 237 9.89 0.81 -10.30
N GLY A 238 10.11 -0.46 -9.96
CA GLY A 238 11.26 -1.26 -10.43
C GLY A 238 12.39 -1.38 -9.39
N LEU A 239 13.33 -2.31 -9.60
CA LEU A 239 14.48 -2.51 -8.68
C LEU A 239 15.74 -3.14 -9.31
N ASP A 240 15.72 -3.52 -10.59
CA ASP A 240 16.96 -3.96 -11.26
C ASP A 240 17.62 -2.76 -11.95
N SER A 241 18.95 -2.74 -12.03
CA SER A 241 19.73 -1.67 -12.69
C SER A 241 19.37 -1.47 -14.18
N GLU A 242 18.65 -2.41 -14.77
CA GLU A 242 18.12 -2.34 -16.14
C GLU A 242 16.77 -1.60 -16.22
N TYR A 243 16.04 -1.47 -15.11
CA TYR A 243 14.65 -1.00 -15.09
C TYR A 243 14.38 -0.06 -13.92
N ASP A 244 14.61 1.21 -14.19
CA ASP A 244 14.37 2.32 -13.28
C ASP A 244 13.32 3.25 -13.89
N CYS A 245 12.06 3.13 -13.45
CA CYS A 245 11.00 4.02 -13.92
C CYS A 245 10.99 5.38 -13.18
N ARG A 246 11.97 5.70 -12.32
CA ARG A 246 12.07 7.01 -11.65
C ARG A 246 12.02 8.22 -12.61
N PRO A 247 12.54 8.17 -13.85
CA PRO A 247 12.39 9.27 -14.80
C PRO A 247 10.94 9.59 -15.21
N TYR A 248 9.97 8.73 -14.87
CA TYR A 248 8.55 8.90 -15.19
C TYR A 248 7.68 9.20 -13.95
N LEU A 249 8.29 9.31 -12.75
CA LEU A 249 7.61 9.64 -11.48
C LEU A 249 7.37 11.13 -11.29
#